data_AF-A0A9D7H3B3-F1
#
_entry.id   AF-A0A9D7H3B3-F1
#
_cell.length_a   1.000
_cell.length_b   1.000
_cell.length_c   1.000
_cell.angle_alpha   90.00
_cell.angle_beta   90.00
_cell.angle_gamma   90.00
#
_symmetry.space_group_name_H-M   'P 1'
#
loop_
_entity.id
_entity.type
_entity.pdbx_description
1 polymer ?
#
loop_
_entity_poly.entity_id
_entity_poly.type
_entity_poly.pdbx_seq_one_letter_code
_entity_poly.pdbx_strand_id
1 'polypeptide(L)'
;MARSETLTSEQLDYLSEVATAAHSRGAAAREAMLTGGATDAVPLYCDAVEQWLRARLARTESPAAARAATRETLHGVLDELLRAPGDASDGRDPLPRRLTDAMTRGDGGADAALALQRLERRLASETEVRTPGEVRFARFGRVLSLVAALVGLPLAVYWAFLAPPDRAFHRPVSVSSNATPDIKPRRLTDWLNVTPYGVHTSAEANTWVAVDLEGDYFVDRVVVRDRRDRDREPMMAECLPLLIEFSDDGLKYRGVARRNVPIGAARSWSADGERRRARFVRVRCTGGGSLVLDRVHVYGKPLSDFQ
;
A
#
# COMPACT_ATOMS: atom_id res chain seq x y z
N MET A 1 35.81 1.07 -15.10
CA MET A 1 34.56 1.75 -15.47
C MET A 1 34.41 1.69 -16.99
N ALA A 2 33.77 0.65 -17.52
CA ALA A 2 33.39 0.63 -18.93
C ALA A 2 32.35 1.74 -19.17
N ARG A 3 32.50 2.51 -20.26
CA ARG A 3 31.48 3.49 -20.66
C ARG A 3 30.17 2.73 -20.83
N SER A 4 29.12 3.21 -20.16
CA SER A 4 27.76 2.72 -20.37
C SER A 4 27.34 3.19 -21.76
N GLU A 5 27.60 2.37 -22.78
CA GLU A 5 27.03 2.59 -24.10
C GLU A 5 25.51 2.49 -23.98
N THR A 6 24.84 3.59 -24.30
CA THR A 6 23.38 3.65 -24.33
C THR A 6 22.92 2.88 -25.56
N LEU A 7 22.28 1.74 -25.35
CA LEU A 7 21.66 0.96 -26.42
C LEU A 7 20.60 1.80 -27.15
N THR A 8 20.48 1.63 -28.46
CA THR A 8 19.42 2.27 -29.26
C THR A 8 18.06 1.63 -28.93
N SER A 9 16.96 2.32 -29.24
CA SER A 9 15.62 1.76 -29.08
C SER A 9 15.43 0.47 -29.89
N GLU A 10 15.98 0.44 -31.12
CA GLU A 10 15.97 -0.75 -31.97
C GLU A 10 16.73 -1.93 -31.35
N GLN A 11 17.89 -1.67 -30.72
CA GLN A 11 18.62 -2.69 -29.97
C GLN A 11 17.81 -3.19 -28.78
N LEU A 12 17.17 -2.30 -28.01
CA LEU A 12 16.34 -2.71 -26.87
C LEU A 12 15.15 -3.57 -27.30
N ASP A 13 14.46 -3.20 -28.37
CA ASP A 13 13.33 -3.96 -28.91
C ASP A 13 13.77 -5.36 -29.37
N TYR A 14 14.88 -5.43 -30.12
CA TYR A 14 15.44 -6.72 -30.56
C TYR A 14 15.89 -7.59 -29.38
N LEU A 15 16.57 -7.00 -28.39
CA LEU A 15 17.00 -7.73 -27.20
C LEU A 15 15.81 -8.25 -26.39
N SER A 16 14.72 -7.47 -26.30
CA SER A 16 13.49 -7.88 -25.63
C SER A 16 12.82 -9.07 -26.34
N GLU A 17 12.73 -9.01 -27.67
CA GLU A 17 12.21 -10.09 -28.50
C GLU A 17 13.01 -11.39 -28.30
N VAL A 18 14.34 -11.31 -28.47
CA VAL A 18 15.23 -12.46 -28.40
C VAL A 18 15.31 -13.03 -26.97
N ALA A 19 15.33 -12.19 -25.93
CA ALA A 19 15.30 -12.67 -24.55
C ALA A 19 13.97 -13.36 -24.22
N THR A 20 12.85 -12.85 -24.73
CA THR A 20 11.55 -13.50 -24.56
C THR A 20 11.53 -14.88 -25.22
N ALA A 21 12.06 -14.99 -26.45
CA ALA A 21 12.21 -16.27 -27.14
C ALA A 21 13.12 -17.23 -26.38
N ALA A 22 14.29 -16.76 -25.92
CA ALA A 22 15.25 -17.56 -25.16
C ALA A 22 14.66 -18.08 -23.85
N HIS A 23 13.96 -17.24 -23.10
CA HIS A 23 13.29 -17.63 -21.86
C HIS A 23 12.18 -18.65 -22.08
N SER A 24 11.36 -18.47 -23.12
CA SER A 24 10.30 -19.40 -23.50
C SER A 24 10.90 -20.79 -23.83
N ARG A 25 11.96 -20.83 -24.64
CA ARG A 25 12.66 -22.08 -25.00
C ARG A 25 13.34 -22.74 -23.80
N GLY A 26 14.01 -21.96 -22.94
CA GLY A 26 14.61 -22.48 -21.72
C GLY A 26 13.59 -23.03 -20.72
N ALA A 27 12.39 -22.44 -20.65
CA ALA A 27 11.28 -22.96 -19.84
C ALA A 27 10.75 -24.29 -20.39
N ALA A 28 10.49 -24.35 -21.70
CA ALA A 28 10.08 -25.59 -22.36
C ALA A 28 11.14 -26.69 -22.23
N ALA A 29 12.43 -26.35 -22.30
CA ALA A 29 13.53 -27.31 -22.10
C ALA A 29 13.54 -27.89 -20.68
N ARG A 30 13.28 -27.07 -19.65
CA ARG A 30 13.16 -27.53 -18.26
C ARG A 30 11.97 -28.46 -18.07
N GLU A 31 10.84 -28.14 -18.72
CA GLU A 31 9.65 -29.00 -18.67
C GLU A 31 9.89 -30.33 -19.38
N ALA A 32 10.46 -30.31 -20.59
CA ALA A 32 10.84 -31.51 -21.35
C ALA A 32 11.83 -32.38 -20.56
N MET A 33 12.77 -31.76 -19.84
CA MET A 33 13.72 -32.50 -18.98
C MET A 33 13.00 -33.28 -17.87
N LEU A 34 11.87 -32.77 -17.37
CA LEU A 34 11.08 -33.43 -16.32
C LEU A 34 10.18 -34.53 -16.89
N THR A 35 9.71 -34.41 -18.13
CA THR A 35 8.67 -35.29 -18.72
C THR A 35 9.21 -36.30 -19.74
N GLY A 36 10.14 -35.90 -20.62
CA GLY A 36 10.71 -36.70 -21.71
C GLY A 36 12.21 -36.99 -21.58
N GLY A 37 12.87 -36.37 -20.58
CA GLY A 37 14.29 -36.56 -20.30
C GLY A 37 15.21 -35.72 -21.19
N ALA A 38 16.50 -36.06 -21.19
CA ALA A 38 17.54 -35.21 -21.77
C ALA A 38 17.44 -35.07 -23.29
N THR A 39 17.04 -36.13 -23.99
CA THR A 39 16.95 -36.16 -25.46
C THR A 39 16.00 -35.09 -26.00
N ASP A 40 14.86 -34.88 -25.32
CA ASP A 40 13.86 -33.87 -25.72
C ASP A 40 14.25 -32.45 -25.26
N ALA A 41 14.97 -32.34 -24.14
CA ALA A 41 15.37 -31.05 -23.56
C ALA A 41 16.55 -30.39 -24.29
N VAL A 42 17.52 -31.19 -24.77
CA VAL A 42 18.76 -30.70 -25.42
C VAL A 42 18.49 -29.77 -26.61
N PRO A 43 17.66 -30.11 -27.61
CA PRO A 43 17.41 -29.21 -28.74
C PRO A 43 16.79 -27.87 -28.29
N LEU A 44 15.88 -27.90 -27.31
CA LEU A 44 15.26 -26.68 -26.76
C LEU A 44 16.27 -25.80 -26.01
N TYR A 45 17.21 -26.41 -25.30
CA TYR A 45 18.31 -25.68 -24.68
C TYR A 45 19.28 -25.10 -25.71
N CYS A 46 19.60 -25.83 -26.77
CA CYS A 46 20.41 -25.32 -27.88
C CYS A 46 19.75 -24.09 -28.52
N ASP A 47 18.45 -24.16 -28.81
CA ASP A 47 17.67 -23.01 -29.32
C ASP A 47 17.75 -21.81 -28.36
N ALA A 48 17.55 -22.05 -27.05
CA ALA A 48 17.62 -20.98 -26.05
C ALA A 48 19.01 -20.32 -25.99
N VAL A 49 20.08 -21.12 -26.03
CA VAL A 49 21.47 -20.63 -26.08
C VAL A 49 21.73 -19.85 -27.36
N GLU A 50 21.24 -20.32 -28.52
CA GLU A 50 21.39 -19.63 -29.79
C GLU A 50 20.76 -18.23 -29.73
N GLN A 51 19.55 -18.12 -29.18
CA GLN A 51 18.90 -16.82 -28.98
C GLN A 51 19.74 -15.92 -28.08
N TRP A 52 20.25 -16.41 -26.95
CA TRP A 52 21.11 -15.60 -26.10
C TRP A 52 22.41 -15.15 -26.77
N LEU A 53 23.03 -15.98 -27.61
CA LEU A 53 24.21 -15.61 -28.39
C LEU A 53 23.89 -14.51 -29.40
N ARG A 54 22.73 -14.57 -30.07
CA ARG A 54 22.26 -13.50 -30.95
C ARG A 54 22.03 -12.20 -30.19
N ALA A 55 21.44 -12.27 -28.99
CA ALA A 55 21.26 -11.10 -28.14
C ALA A 55 22.61 -10.49 -27.73
N ARG A 56 23.62 -11.31 -27.40
CA ARG A 56 24.97 -10.82 -27.15
C ARG A 56 25.56 -10.12 -28.38
N LEU A 57 25.46 -10.74 -29.56
CA LEU A 57 25.99 -10.17 -30.79
C LEU A 57 25.32 -8.83 -31.15
N ALA A 58 24.01 -8.70 -30.92
CA ALA A 58 23.30 -7.44 -31.16
C ALA A 58 23.74 -6.30 -30.24
N ARG A 59 24.27 -6.63 -29.05
CA ARG A 59 24.84 -5.63 -28.13
C ARG A 59 26.21 -5.14 -28.56
N THR A 60 27.04 -6.03 -29.10
CA THR A 60 28.41 -5.68 -29.52
C THR A 60 28.46 -5.12 -30.94
N GLU A 61 27.54 -5.53 -31.80
CA GLU A 61 27.47 -5.12 -33.20
C GLU A 61 26.15 -4.39 -33.49
N SER A 62 25.19 -5.05 -34.16
CA SER A 62 23.89 -4.48 -34.51
C SER A 62 22.80 -5.56 -34.56
N PRO A 63 21.51 -5.19 -34.42
CA PRO A 63 20.39 -6.13 -34.58
C PRO A 63 20.37 -6.80 -35.97
N ALA A 64 20.76 -6.09 -37.02
CA ALA A 64 20.84 -6.62 -38.38
C ALA A 64 21.89 -7.73 -38.50
N ALA A 65 23.09 -7.52 -37.93
CA ALA A 65 24.15 -8.53 -37.90
C ALA A 65 23.72 -9.77 -37.09
N ALA A 66 23.06 -9.57 -35.94
CA ALA A 66 22.56 -10.67 -35.11
C ALA A 66 21.47 -11.51 -35.79
N ARG A 67 20.61 -10.90 -36.63
CA ARG A 67 19.63 -11.62 -37.46
C ARG A 67 20.30 -12.41 -38.57
N ALA A 68 21.28 -11.81 -39.25
CA ALA A 68 22.03 -12.43 -40.35
C ALA A 68 23.07 -13.46 -39.89
N ALA A 69 23.40 -13.51 -38.59
CA ALA A 69 24.37 -14.41 -38.02
C ALA A 69 24.05 -15.87 -38.35
N THR A 70 25.00 -16.55 -38.99
CA THR A 70 24.91 -17.98 -39.27
C THR A 70 25.25 -18.78 -38.01
N ARG A 71 24.93 -20.07 -38.02
CA ARG A 71 25.31 -20.97 -36.94
C ARG A 71 26.82 -20.97 -36.70
N GLU A 72 27.63 -20.83 -37.75
CA GLU A 72 29.09 -20.74 -37.64
C GLU A 72 29.54 -19.47 -36.90
N THR A 73 28.95 -18.32 -37.23
CA THR A 73 29.20 -17.06 -36.51
C THR A 73 28.90 -17.19 -35.03
N LEU A 74 27.75 -17.79 -34.68
CA LEU A 74 27.35 -17.98 -33.28
C LEU A 74 28.25 -18.95 -32.52
N HIS A 75 28.78 -19.99 -33.18
CA HIS A 75 29.81 -20.85 -32.58
C HIS A 75 31.11 -20.08 -32.34
N GLY A 76 31.49 -19.17 -33.22
CA GLY A 76 32.64 -18.28 -33.01
C GLY A 76 32.49 -17.42 -31.75
N VAL A 77 31.31 -16.82 -31.55
CA VAL A 77 30.97 -16.05 -30.33
C VAL A 77 30.98 -16.94 -29.09
N LEU A 78 30.44 -18.15 -29.19
CA LEU A 78 30.46 -19.13 -28.10
C LEU A 78 31.89 -19.53 -27.73
N ASP A 79 32.72 -19.80 -28.72
CA ASP A 79 34.12 -20.14 -28.53
C ASP A 79 34.89 -19.03 -27.83
N GLU A 80 34.67 -17.77 -28.24
CA GLU A 80 35.25 -16.60 -27.58
C GLU A 80 34.83 -16.53 -26.11
N LEU A 81 33.54 -16.74 -25.82
CA LEU A 81 32.98 -16.79 -24.48
C LEU A 81 33.57 -17.91 -23.61
N LEU A 82 33.84 -19.07 -24.21
CA LEU A 82 34.44 -20.22 -23.53
C LEU A 82 35.93 -20.01 -23.28
N ARG A 83 36.63 -19.26 -24.14
CA ARG A 83 38.06 -18.93 -24.01
C ARG A 83 38.33 -17.76 -23.07
N ALA A 84 37.39 -16.82 -22.93
CA ALA A 84 37.51 -15.74 -21.98
C ALA A 84 37.77 -16.32 -20.59
N PRO A 85 38.85 -15.96 -19.90
CA PRO A 85 39.16 -16.49 -18.59
C PRO A 85 37.98 -16.18 -17.67
N GLY A 86 37.16 -17.20 -17.41
CA GLY A 86 36.13 -17.11 -16.40
C GLY A 86 36.84 -16.70 -15.12
N ASP A 87 36.26 -15.75 -14.40
CA ASP A 87 36.81 -15.26 -13.14
C ASP A 87 37.14 -16.45 -12.24
N ALA A 88 38.42 -16.82 -12.19
CA ALA A 88 38.89 -18.08 -11.59
C ALA A 88 38.60 -18.11 -10.07
N SER A 89 38.21 -16.97 -9.52
CA SER A 89 37.76 -16.78 -8.14
C SER A 89 36.42 -17.43 -7.81
N ASP A 90 35.56 -17.73 -8.79
CA ASP A 90 34.21 -18.26 -8.53
C ASP A 90 34.15 -19.81 -8.48
N GLY A 91 35.29 -20.49 -8.63
CA GLY A 91 35.38 -21.96 -8.50
C GLY A 91 34.50 -22.75 -9.47
N ARG A 92 33.99 -22.12 -10.54
CA ARG A 92 33.07 -22.74 -11.49
C ARG A 92 33.83 -23.64 -12.45
N ASP A 93 33.40 -24.90 -12.48
CA ASP A 93 33.88 -25.96 -13.37
C ASP A 93 33.95 -25.45 -14.83
N PRO A 94 35.08 -25.58 -15.55
CA PRO A 94 35.18 -25.17 -16.94
C PRO A 94 34.08 -25.87 -17.74
N LEU A 95 33.33 -25.11 -18.54
CA LEU A 95 32.29 -25.67 -19.40
C LEU A 95 32.92 -26.80 -20.23
N PRO A 96 32.40 -28.03 -20.13
CA PRO A 96 33.07 -29.18 -20.70
C PRO A 96 33.11 -29.05 -22.23
N ARG A 97 34.23 -29.43 -22.86
CA ARG A 97 34.36 -29.52 -24.34
C ARG A 97 33.21 -30.30 -25.01
N ARG A 98 32.53 -31.16 -24.23
CA ARG A 98 31.32 -31.90 -24.62
C ARG A 98 30.12 -31.01 -24.98
N LEU A 99 30.12 -29.72 -24.63
CA LEU A 99 29.05 -28.78 -24.97
C LEU A 99 28.98 -28.54 -26.48
N THR A 100 30.13 -28.38 -27.14
CA THR A 100 30.21 -28.19 -28.60
C THR A 100 29.71 -29.44 -29.33
N ASP A 101 30.01 -30.62 -28.81
CA ASP A 101 29.50 -31.89 -29.32
C ASP A 101 27.98 -32.00 -29.17
N ALA A 102 27.44 -31.62 -28.00
CA ALA A 102 26.01 -31.61 -27.76
C ALA A 102 25.26 -30.64 -28.70
N MET A 103 25.85 -29.45 -28.94
CA MET A 103 25.27 -28.47 -29.86
C MET A 103 25.35 -28.89 -31.32
N THR A 104 26.35 -29.66 -31.73
CA THR A 104 26.53 -30.06 -33.14
C THR A 104 25.78 -31.34 -33.49
N ARG A 105 25.74 -32.32 -32.59
CA ARG A 105 25.18 -33.65 -32.88
C ARG A 105 23.75 -33.85 -32.42
N GLY A 106 23.23 -33.04 -31.50
CA GLY A 106 21.89 -33.24 -30.92
C GLY A 106 21.76 -34.46 -30.00
N ASP A 107 22.75 -35.36 -30.02
CA ASP A 107 22.86 -36.48 -29.09
C ASP A 107 23.40 -35.98 -27.74
N GLY A 108 22.50 -35.74 -26.79
CA GLY A 108 22.86 -35.29 -25.45
C GLY A 108 22.22 -36.13 -24.35
N GLY A 109 23.05 -36.77 -23.53
CA GLY A 109 22.62 -37.30 -22.24
C GLY A 109 22.35 -36.18 -21.21
N ALA A 110 21.94 -36.54 -19.99
CA ALA A 110 21.61 -35.58 -18.93
C ALA A 110 22.72 -34.55 -18.64
N ASP A 111 23.99 -34.95 -18.76
CA ASP A 111 25.13 -34.06 -18.58
C ASP A 111 25.17 -32.91 -19.60
N ALA A 112 24.80 -33.18 -20.85
CA ALA A 112 24.74 -32.17 -21.90
C ALA A 112 23.62 -31.17 -21.64
N ALA A 113 22.44 -31.65 -21.24
CA ALA A 113 21.31 -30.79 -20.86
C ALA A 113 21.67 -29.88 -19.68
N LEU A 114 22.33 -30.41 -18.65
CA LEU A 114 22.80 -29.62 -17.50
C LEU A 114 23.85 -28.59 -17.90
N ALA A 115 24.80 -28.95 -18.76
CA ALA A 115 25.82 -28.02 -19.24
C ALA A 115 25.21 -26.86 -20.05
N LEU A 116 24.24 -27.17 -20.93
CA LEU A 116 23.52 -26.14 -21.69
C LEU A 116 22.65 -25.27 -20.78
N GLN A 117 21.97 -25.84 -19.78
CA GLN A 117 21.20 -25.08 -18.80
C GLN A 117 22.09 -24.09 -18.03
N ARG A 118 23.30 -24.51 -17.63
CA ARG A 118 24.26 -23.61 -16.97
C ARG A 118 24.71 -22.49 -17.90
N LEU A 119 24.98 -22.80 -19.16
CA LEU A 119 25.33 -21.80 -20.17
C LEU A 119 24.19 -20.81 -20.40
N GLU A 120 22.96 -21.29 -20.56
CA GLU A 120 21.74 -20.46 -20.68
C GLU A 120 21.66 -19.45 -19.53
N ARG A 121 21.76 -19.92 -18.28
CA ARG A 121 21.70 -19.03 -17.10
C ARG A 121 22.83 -18.00 -17.09
N ARG A 122 24.05 -18.40 -17.46
CA ARG A 122 25.19 -17.49 -17.56
C ARG A 122 24.93 -16.42 -18.61
N LEU A 123 24.54 -16.81 -19.82
CA LEU A 123 24.26 -15.88 -20.90
C LEU A 123 23.08 -14.94 -20.56
N ALA A 124 22.03 -15.46 -19.94
CA ALA A 124 20.89 -14.67 -19.47
C ALA A 124 21.33 -13.60 -18.45
N SER A 125 22.26 -13.95 -17.54
CA SER A 125 22.80 -13.00 -16.56
C SER A 125 23.71 -11.95 -17.19
N GLU A 126 24.47 -12.31 -18.22
CA GLU A 126 25.32 -11.37 -18.96
C GLU A 126 24.48 -10.46 -19.88
N THR A 127 23.31 -10.93 -20.32
CA THR A 127 22.39 -10.26 -21.24
C THR A 127 21.17 -9.71 -20.51
N GLU A 128 21.38 -8.95 -19.42
CA GLU A 128 20.29 -8.29 -18.72
C GLU A 128 19.66 -7.22 -19.63
N VAL A 129 18.53 -7.56 -20.25
CA VAL A 129 17.80 -6.69 -21.21
C VAL A 129 17.04 -5.56 -20.52
N ARG A 130 16.79 -5.71 -19.21
CA ARG A 130 16.03 -4.72 -18.46
C ARG A 130 16.75 -3.39 -18.49
N THR A 131 16.03 -2.35 -18.84
CA THR A 131 16.60 -1.00 -18.78
C THR A 131 16.96 -0.70 -17.32
N PRO A 132 18.00 0.12 -17.06
CA PRO A 132 18.33 0.56 -15.70
C PRO A 132 17.12 1.20 -14.99
N GLY A 133 16.19 1.80 -15.75
CA GLY A 133 14.92 2.33 -15.26
C GLY A 133 14.01 1.24 -14.69
N GLU A 134 13.80 0.14 -15.42
CA GLU A 134 12.98 -0.99 -14.97
C GLU A 134 13.54 -1.67 -13.72
N VAL A 135 14.85 -1.85 -13.64
CA VAL A 135 15.50 -2.41 -12.45
C VAL A 135 15.32 -1.50 -11.25
N ARG A 136 15.49 -0.18 -11.43
CA ARG A 136 15.24 0.81 -10.37
C ARG A 136 13.77 0.83 -9.95
N PHE A 137 12.85 0.79 -10.90
CA PHE A 137 11.41 0.77 -10.63
C PHE A 137 11.00 -0.49 -9.87
N ALA A 138 11.48 -1.67 -10.28
CA ALA A 138 11.20 -2.93 -9.59
C ALA A 138 11.76 -2.92 -8.16
N ARG A 139 12.98 -2.40 -7.95
CA ARG A 139 13.56 -2.23 -6.61
C ARG A 139 12.76 -1.25 -5.77
N PHE A 140 12.39 -0.10 -6.34
CA PHE A 140 11.57 0.90 -5.67
C PHE A 140 10.20 0.32 -5.27
N GLY A 141 9.52 -0.39 -6.18
CA GLY A 141 8.25 -1.04 -5.90
C GLY A 141 8.33 -2.07 -4.77
N ARG A 142 9.38 -2.89 -4.72
CA ARG A 142 9.61 -3.84 -3.62
C ARG A 142 9.80 -3.11 -2.29
N VAL A 143 10.65 -2.09 -2.25
CA VAL A 143 10.88 -1.30 -1.03
C VAL A 143 9.59 -0.62 -0.57
N LEU A 144 8.85 0.02 -1.48
CA LEU A 144 7.58 0.68 -1.18
C LEU A 144 6.54 -0.31 -0.64
N SER A 145 6.44 -1.51 -1.23
CA SER A 145 5.52 -2.55 -0.76
C SER A 145 5.86 -3.04 0.66
N LEU A 146 7.15 -3.19 0.98
CA LEU A 146 7.60 -3.56 2.31
C LEU A 146 7.31 -2.46 3.33
N VAL A 147 7.56 -1.19 2.98
CA VAL A 147 7.23 -0.04 3.83
C VAL A 147 5.73 0.05 4.07
N ALA A 148 4.92 -0.10 3.03
CA ALA A 148 3.46 -0.09 3.13
C ALA A 148 2.96 -1.23 4.03
N ALA A 149 3.55 -2.42 3.95
CA ALA A 149 3.21 -3.53 4.83
C ALA A 149 3.63 -3.24 6.29
N LEU A 150 4.85 -2.75 6.50
CA LEU A 150 5.43 -2.53 7.83
C LEU A 150 4.75 -1.38 8.59
N VAL A 151 4.23 -0.37 7.89
CA VAL A 151 3.51 0.76 8.52
C VAL A 151 2.00 0.56 8.47
N GLY A 152 1.48 0.12 7.32
CA GLY A 152 0.04 -0.02 7.09
C GLY A 152 -0.59 -1.14 7.91
N LEU A 153 0.08 -2.28 8.07
CA LEU A 153 -0.48 -3.40 8.84
C LEU A 153 -0.60 -3.07 10.33
N PRO A 154 0.43 -2.55 11.03
CA PRO A 154 0.27 -2.15 12.43
C PRO A 154 -0.76 -1.04 12.62
N LEU A 155 -0.83 -0.08 11.69
CA LEU A 155 -1.84 0.97 11.75
C LEU A 155 -3.25 0.38 11.60
N ALA A 156 -3.47 -0.54 10.66
CA ALA A 156 -4.74 -1.22 10.50
C ALA A 156 -5.13 -2.05 11.74
N VAL A 157 -4.17 -2.77 12.33
CA VAL A 157 -4.36 -3.52 13.58
C VAL A 157 -4.73 -2.58 14.73
N TYR A 158 -4.05 -1.44 14.85
CA TYR A 158 -4.37 -0.42 15.85
C TYR A 158 -5.81 0.07 15.71
N TRP A 159 -6.24 0.44 14.50
CA TRP A 159 -7.60 0.92 14.27
C TRP A 159 -8.67 -0.17 14.45
N ALA A 160 -8.37 -1.42 14.10
CA ALA A 160 -9.31 -2.53 14.21
C ALA A 160 -9.52 -3.01 15.64
N PHE A 161 -8.48 -2.95 16.50
CA PHE A 161 -8.52 -3.61 17.81
C PHE A 161 -8.22 -2.71 19.00
N LEU A 162 -7.39 -1.67 18.83
CA LEU A 162 -6.89 -0.86 19.95
C LEU A 162 -7.52 0.53 20.02
N ALA A 163 -7.96 1.09 18.89
CA ALA A 163 -8.63 2.38 18.86
C ALA A 163 -9.94 2.29 19.66
N PRO A 164 -10.12 3.13 20.71
CA PRO A 164 -11.34 3.11 21.51
C PRO A 164 -12.56 3.37 20.60
N PRO A 165 -13.57 2.50 20.62
CA PRO A 165 -14.77 2.70 19.80
C PRO A 165 -15.52 3.94 20.27
N ASP A 166 -16.01 4.72 19.31
CA ASP A 166 -16.90 5.83 19.59
C ASP A 166 -18.29 5.31 19.96
N ARG A 167 -18.65 5.47 21.24
CA ARG A 167 -19.92 5.03 21.83
C ARG A 167 -21.09 5.89 21.41
N ALA A 168 -20.83 7.11 20.93
CA ALA A 168 -21.86 7.97 20.37
C ALA A 168 -22.28 7.53 18.96
N PHE A 169 -21.58 6.60 18.30
CA PHE A 169 -21.88 6.22 16.92
C PHE A 169 -23.34 5.77 16.74
N HIS A 170 -24.04 6.40 15.79
CA HIS A 170 -25.42 6.11 15.41
C HIS A 170 -26.46 6.22 16.53
N ARG A 171 -26.07 6.79 17.68
CA ARG A 171 -26.94 6.94 18.84
C ARG A 171 -28.00 8.02 18.65
N PRO A 172 -29.14 7.92 19.36
CA PRO A 172 -30.15 8.97 19.35
C PRO A 172 -29.60 10.31 19.86
N VAL A 173 -30.07 11.39 19.24
CA VAL A 173 -29.69 12.76 19.58
C VAL A 173 -30.95 13.59 19.82
N SER A 174 -30.97 14.31 20.94
CA SER A 174 -32.02 15.27 21.30
C SER A 174 -31.44 16.67 21.36
N VAL A 175 -32.22 17.68 20.96
CA VAL A 175 -31.79 19.07 20.88
C VAL A 175 -32.79 19.98 21.59
N SER A 176 -32.33 21.12 22.11
CA SER A 176 -33.23 22.13 22.69
C SER A 176 -34.18 22.70 21.64
N SER A 177 -33.65 22.97 20.45
CA SER A 177 -34.37 23.48 19.28
C SER A 177 -33.63 23.07 18.00
N ASN A 178 -34.32 23.12 16.86
CA ASN A 178 -33.72 22.85 15.56
C ASN A 178 -33.98 24.02 14.60
N ALA A 179 -32.95 24.80 14.31
CA ALA A 179 -33.03 25.91 13.37
C ALA A 179 -33.01 25.46 11.90
N THR A 180 -32.61 24.22 11.63
CA THR A 180 -32.49 23.68 10.27
C THR A 180 -33.24 22.35 10.19
N PRO A 181 -34.58 22.37 9.99
CA PRO A 181 -35.42 21.16 10.03
C PRO A 181 -34.98 20.04 9.07
N ASP A 182 -34.36 20.39 7.94
CA ASP A 182 -33.84 19.44 6.95
C ASP A 182 -32.64 18.62 7.46
N ILE A 183 -31.91 19.15 8.45
CA ILE A 183 -30.78 18.48 9.09
C ILE A 183 -31.29 17.76 10.34
N LYS A 184 -31.43 16.45 10.24
CA LYS A 184 -31.85 15.60 11.36
C LYS A 184 -30.75 15.55 12.43
N PRO A 185 -31.05 15.74 13.74
CA PRO A 185 -30.05 15.75 14.81
C PRO A 185 -29.14 14.51 14.88
N ARG A 186 -29.60 13.35 14.38
CA ARG A 186 -28.81 12.12 14.27
C ARG A 186 -27.51 12.28 13.47
N ARG A 187 -27.42 13.31 12.62
CA ARG A 187 -26.18 13.68 11.88
C ARG A 187 -25.01 14.01 12.81
N LEU A 188 -25.28 14.45 14.03
CA LEU A 188 -24.23 14.72 15.03
C LEU A 188 -23.42 13.46 15.41
N THR A 189 -23.97 12.28 15.15
CA THR A 189 -23.44 10.99 15.59
C THR A 189 -23.29 9.98 14.45
N ASP A 190 -23.53 10.36 13.19
CA ASP A 190 -23.33 9.51 12.03
C ASP A 190 -22.01 9.80 11.31
N TRP A 191 -21.52 8.86 10.49
CA TRP A 191 -20.22 9.00 9.80
C TRP A 191 -20.33 9.79 8.49
N LEU A 192 -21.51 10.35 8.19
CA LEU A 192 -21.80 10.94 6.90
C LEU A 192 -21.40 12.42 6.88
N ASN A 193 -20.31 12.71 6.19
CA ASN A 193 -19.73 14.05 6.11
C ASN A 193 -20.41 14.94 5.04
N VAL A 194 -21.73 14.81 4.84
CA VAL A 194 -22.47 15.43 3.71
C VAL A 194 -22.79 16.90 3.95
N THR A 195 -23.08 17.28 5.19
CA THR A 195 -23.38 18.67 5.60
C THR A 195 -22.23 19.25 6.40
N PRO A 196 -22.02 20.57 6.39
CA PRO A 196 -20.91 21.18 7.14
C PRO A 196 -21.08 21.12 8.66
N TYR A 197 -22.27 20.80 9.15
CA TYR A 197 -22.57 20.57 10.56
C TYR A 197 -23.64 19.48 10.71
N GLY A 198 -23.67 18.82 11.86
CA GLY A 198 -24.64 17.78 12.21
C GLY A 198 -25.84 18.29 13.01
N VAL A 199 -25.70 19.44 13.68
CA VAL A 199 -26.78 20.09 14.42
C VAL A 199 -26.66 21.61 14.33
N HIS A 200 -27.80 22.30 14.34
CA HIS A 200 -27.89 23.75 14.47
C HIS A 200 -29.13 24.09 15.30
N THR A 201 -28.95 24.56 16.52
CA THR A 201 -30.07 25.03 17.34
C THR A 201 -30.50 26.44 16.92
N SER A 202 -31.69 26.86 17.34
CA SER A 202 -32.07 28.28 17.27
C SER A 202 -31.16 29.11 18.16
N ALA A 203 -31.09 30.42 17.88
CA ALA A 203 -30.39 31.36 18.74
C ALA A 203 -31.26 31.66 19.97
N GLU A 204 -30.95 31.03 21.09
CA GLU A 204 -31.70 31.14 22.35
C GLU A 204 -30.76 30.99 23.55
N ALA A 205 -31.24 31.31 24.75
CA ALA A 205 -30.49 31.06 25.97
C ALA A 205 -30.48 29.57 26.32
N ASN A 206 -29.38 29.06 26.86
CA ASN A 206 -29.25 27.67 27.32
C ASN A 206 -29.50 26.61 26.24
N THR A 207 -29.04 26.84 25.00
CA THR A 207 -29.10 25.85 23.93
C THR A 207 -28.31 24.60 24.30
N TRP A 208 -28.84 23.43 23.93
CA TRP A 208 -28.19 22.16 24.24
C TRP A 208 -28.44 21.09 23.19
N VAL A 209 -27.52 20.14 23.12
CA VAL A 209 -27.68 18.87 22.42
C VAL A 209 -27.23 17.72 23.32
N ALA A 210 -28.00 16.65 23.36
CA ALA A 210 -27.74 15.48 24.19
C ALA A 210 -27.72 14.22 23.33
N VAL A 211 -26.75 13.35 23.57
CA VAL A 211 -26.63 12.02 22.97
C VAL A 211 -27.05 10.99 24.01
N ASP A 212 -28.03 10.14 23.70
CA ASP A 212 -28.38 8.96 24.51
C ASP A 212 -27.49 7.79 24.07
N LEU A 213 -26.57 7.35 24.93
CA LEU A 213 -25.66 6.22 24.61
C LEU A 213 -26.38 4.86 24.59
N GLU A 214 -27.68 4.84 24.93
CA GLU A 214 -28.58 3.66 25.02
C GLU A 214 -28.09 2.59 26.02
N GLY A 215 -27.20 2.98 26.93
CA GLY A 215 -26.62 2.14 27.97
C GLY A 215 -25.78 2.97 28.92
N ASP A 216 -25.40 2.38 30.05
CA ASP A 216 -24.49 2.98 31.01
C ASP A 216 -23.02 2.76 30.61
N TYR A 217 -22.24 3.83 30.58
CA TYR A 217 -20.81 3.77 30.27
C TYR A 217 -19.99 4.50 31.33
N PHE A 218 -18.76 4.03 31.56
CA PHE A 218 -17.70 4.86 32.11
C PHE A 218 -17.07 5.64 30.97
N VAL A 219 -17.34 6.94 30.91
CA VAL A 219 -16.85 7.82 29.85
C VAL A 219 -15.43 8.26 30.16
N ASP A 220 -14.48 7.91 29.30
CA ASP A 220 -13.08 8.31 29.40
C ASP A 220 -12.84 9.66 28.75
N ARG A 221 -13.48 9.95 27.61
CA ARG A 221 -13.21 11.16 26.83
C ARG A 221 -14.40 11.55 25.97
N VAL A 222 -14.65 12.86 25.88
CA VAL A 222 -15.62 13.44 24.94
C VAL A 222 -14.90 14.39 24.00
N VAL A 223 -15.16 14.27 22.70
CA VAL A 223 -14.61 15.17 21.69
C VAL A 223 -15.76 15.86 20.96
N VAL A 224 -15.83 17.18 21.12
CA VAL A 224 -16.80 18.04 20.46
C VAL A 224 -16.14 18.66 19.24
N ARG A 225 -16.72 18.47 18.06
CA ARG A 225 -16.25 19.06 16.80
C ARG A 225 -17.13 20.22 16.37
N ASP A 226 -16.48 21.32 16.05
CA ASP A 226 -17.13 22.52 15.52
C ASP A 226 -17.56 22.32 14.06
N ARG A 227 -18.47 23.17 13.57
CA ARG A 227 -18.92 23.22 12.17
C ARG A 227 -17.76 23.41 11.18
N ARG A 228 -17.99 23.04 9.91
CA ARG A 228 -16.95 22.94 8.88
C ARG A 228 -16.98 24.00 7.77
N ASP A 229 -18.05 24.79 7.65
CA ASP A 229 -18.34 25.65 6.50
C ASP A 229 -17.70 27.05 6.49
N ARG A 230 -16.92 27.47 7.50
CA ARG A 230 -16.10 28.67 7.37
C ARG A 230 -14.67 28.44 7.84
N ASP A 231 -13.73 29.00 7.08
CA ASP A 231 -12.31 28.69 7.21
C ASP A 231 -11.50 29.74 7.99
N ARG A 232 -12.09 30.87 8.37
CA ARG A 232 -11.33 32.05 8.81
C ARG A 232 -11.69 32.65 10.17
N GLU A 233 -12.72 32.17 10.86
CA GLU A 233 -13.10 32.71 12.18
C GLU A 233 -13.40 31.60 13.20
N PRO A 234 -13.02 31.76 14.49
CA PRO A 234 -13.44 30.85 15.56
C PRO A 234 -14.95 30.98 15.80
N MET A 235 -15.75 30.18 15.09
CA MET A 235 -17.19 30.42 14.93
C MET A 235 -18.03 30.17 16.19
N MET A 236 -17.57 29.36 17.15
CA MET A 236 -18.30 29.19 18.42
C MET A 236 -18.17 30.37 19.39
N ALA A 237 -17.62 31.52 18.98
CA ALA A 237 -17.59 32.72 19.84
C ALA A 237 -18.99 33.17 20.28
N GLU A 238 -20.00 32.93 19.45
CA GLU A 238 -21.40 33.28 19.73
C GLU A 238 -22.05 32.40 20.80
N CYS A 239 -21.50 31.21 21.06
CA CYS A 239 -22.09 30.24 21.97
C CYS A 239 -21.12 29.84 23.09
N LEU A 240 -20.76 30.83 23.91
CA LEU A 240 -19.90 30.65 25.07
C LEU A 240 -20.61 31.13 26.34
N PRO A 241 -20.37 30.48 27.49
CA PRO A 241 -19.48 29.33 27.65
C PRO A 241 -20.15 28.00 27.30
N LEU A 242 -19.34 27.05 26.84
CA LEU A 242 -19.74 25.67 26.56
C LEU A 242 -19.49 24.79 27.77
N LEU A 243 -20.43 23.90 28.04
CA LEU A 243 -20.36 22.89 29.09
C LEU A 243 -20.60 21.52 28.49
N ILE A 244 -19.79 20.55 28.92
CA ILE A 244 -20.05 19.13 28.74
C ILE A 244 -20.60 18.61 30.06
N GLU A 245 -21.73 17.94 30.00
CA GLU A 245 -22.46 17.47 31.17
C GLU A 245 -22.90 16.02 30.98
N PHE A 246 -22.84 15.24 32.05
CA PHE A 246 -23.22 13.83 32.06
C PHE A 246 -24.47 13.61 32.91
N SER A 247 -25.30 12.65 32.50
CA SER A 247 -26.47 12.22 33.24
C SER A 247 -26.68 10.71 33.11
N ASP A 248 -27.24 10.11 34.15
CA ASP A 248 -27.62 8.68 34.17
C ASP A 248 -29.10 8.50 33.78
N ASP A 249 -29.92 9.52 34.02
CA ASP A 249 -31.39 9.49 33.89
C ASP A 249 -31.95 10.39 32.78
N GLY A 250 -31.11 11.24 32.18
CA GLY A 250 -31.49 12.20 31.16
C GLY A 250 -32.21 13.44 31.72
N LEU A 251 -32.34 13.56 33.05
CA LEU A 251 -33.03 14.63 33.74
C LEU A 251 -32.06 15.50 34.54
N LYS A 252 -31.18 14.87 35.32
CA LYS A 252 -30.20 15.54 36.17
C LYS A 252 -28.82 15.44 35.54
N TYR A 253 -28.26 16.58 35.18
CA TYR A 253 -26.96 16.68 34.53
C TYR A 253 -25.92 17.25 35.47
N ARG A 254 -24.73 16.65 35.46
CA ARG A 254 -23.56 17.06 36.23
C ARG A 254 -22.51 17.62 35.28
N GLY A 255 -22.02 18.83 35.56
CA GLY A 255 -20.94 19.45 34.78
C GLY A 255 -19.65 18.65 34.87
N VAL A 256 -19.01 18.42 33.72
CA VAL A 256 -17.74 17.68 33.60
C VAL A 256 -16.65 18.61 33.15
N ALA A 257 -16.88 19.34 32.06
CA ALA A 257 -15.92 20.28 31.53
C ALA A 257 -16.61 21.57 31.12
N ARG A 258 -15.87 22.68 31.23
CA ARG A 258 -16.32 24.01 30.83
C ARG A 258 -15.26 24.65 29.94
N ARG A 259 -15.72 25.33 28.90
CA ARG A 259 -14.87 26.09 27.99
C ARG A 259 -15.46 27.48 27.79
N ASN A 260 -14.64 28.50 28.10
CA ASN A 260 -15.01 29.91 27.96
C ASN A 260 -14.36 30.58 26.73
N VAL A 261 -13.70 29.79 25.88
CA VAL A 261 -13.01 30.26 24.67
C VAL A 261 -13.49 29.46 23.46
N PRO A 262 -13.51 30.04 22.25
CA PRO A 262 -13.93 29.32 21.05
C PRO A 262 -13.10 28.04 20.82
N ILE A 263 -13.65 27.10 20.05
CA ILE A 263 -12.88 25.95 19.57
C ILE A 263 -11.86 26.47 18.54
N GLY A 264 -10.58 26.16 18.76
CA GLY A 264 -9.47 26.69 17.96
C GLY A 264 -9.35 26.06 16.57
N ALA A 265 -8.25 26.34 15.87
CA ALA A 265 -8.01 25.92 14.48
C ALA A 265 -8.13 24.40 14.24
N ALA A 266 -7.91 23.56 15.27
CA ALA A 266 -8.11 22.11 15.19
C ALA A 266 -9.59 21.70 15.03
N ARG A 267 -10.53 22.65 15.21
CA ARG A 267 -12.00 22.45 15.15
C ARG A 267 -12.51 21.33 16.05
N SER A 268 -11.77 21.04 17.12
CA SER A 268 -12.14 20.05 18.11
C SER A 268 -11.78 20.51 19.51
N TRP A 269 -12.67 20.27 20.45
CA TRP A 269 -12.41 20.35 21.88
C TRP A 269 -12.53 18.96 22.49
N SER A 270 -11.41 18.47 23.04
CA SER A 270 -11.38 17.24 23.82
C SER A 270 -11.49 17.57 25.30
N ALA A 271 -12.39 16.87 26.01
CA ALA A 271 -12.52 16.90 27.45
C ALA A 271 -12.33 15.49 28.02
N ASP A 272 -11.65 15.40 29.16
CA ASP A 272 -11.56 14.17 29.94
C ASP A 272 -12.92 13.89 30.60
N GLY A 273 -13.38 12.64 30.50
CA GLY A 273 -14.61 12.19 31.15
C GLY A 273 -14.39 11.72 32.59
N GLU A 274 -13.13 11.62 33.02
CA GLU A 274 -12.68 11.16 34.34
C GLU A 274 -13.25 9.79 34.74
N ARG A 275 -13.55 8.93 33.76
CA ARG A 275 -14.24 7.64 33.96
C ARG A 275 -15.53 7.78 34.76
N ARG A 276 -16.25 8.88 34.60
CA ARG A 276 -17.54 9.09 35.25
C ARG A 276 -18.61 8.27 34.53
N ARG A 277 -19.57 7.75 35.30
CA ARG A 277 -20.76 7.08 34.77
C ARG A 277 -21.65 8.09 34.03
N ALA A 278 -22.11 7.70 32.85
CA ALA A 278 -23.11 8.42 32.08
C ALA A 278 -23.87 7.48 31.14
N ARG A 279 -25.16 7.74 30.97
CA ARG A 279 -25.95 7.28 29.82
C ARG A 279 -26.16 8.40 28.81
N PHE A 280 -26.30 9.63 29.28
CA PHE A 280 -26.52 10.80 28.44
C PHE A 280 -25.33 11.74 28.52
N VAL A 281 -24.84 12.17 27.36
CA VAL A 281 -23.79 13.18 27.24
C VAL A 281 -24.37 14.41 26.58
N ARG A 282 -24.34 15.55 27.27
CA ARG A 282 -24.91 16.81 26.80
C ARG A 282 -23.84 17.87 26.60
N VAL A 283 -23.90 18.56 25.46
CA VAL A 283 -23.17 19.79 25.21
C VAL A 283 -24.15 20.94 25.32
N ARG A 284 -23.85 21.92 26.18
CA ARG A 284 -24.74 23.05 26.46
C ARG A 284 -23.98 24.37 26.38
N CYS A 285 -24.65 25.38 25.88
CA CYS A 285 -24.14 26.74 25.77
C CYS A 285 -24.98 27.68 26.63
N THR A 286 -24.36 28.38 27.60
CA THR A 286 -25.12 29.14 28.61
C THR A 286 -25.21 30.64 28.37
N GLY A 287 -24.33 31.23 27.57
CA GLY A 287 -24.33 32.68 27.33
C GLY A 287 -25.36 33.15 26.31
N GLY A 288 -26.14 32.23 25.73
CA GLY A 288 -27.00 32.50 24.58
C GLY A 288 -26.29 32.24 23.26
N GLY A 289 -27.04 32.24 22.16
CA GLY A 289 -26.53 31.99 20.81
C GLY A 289 -27.02 30.67 20.22
N SER A 290 -26.56 30.36 19.02
CA SER A 290 -26.87 29.08 18.35
C SER A 290 -25.76 28.06 18.60
N LEU A 291 -26.13 26.86 19.01
CA LEU A 291 -25.21 25.74 19.16
C LEU A 291 -25.14 25.00 17.83
N VAL A 292 -24.01 25.15 17.14
CA VAL A 292 -23.76 24.53 15.83
C VAL A 292 -22.56 23.62 15.94
N LEU A 293 -22.76 22.31 15.79
CA LEU A 293 -21.71 21.30 15.95
C LEU A 293 -21.70 20.36 14.75
N ASP A 294 -20.52 19.92 14.34
CA ASP A 294 -20.35 18.89 13.32
C ASP A 294 -20.56 17.50 13.93
N ARG A 295 -19.87 17.21 15.03
CA ARG A 295 -19.89 15.87 15.64
C ARG A 295 -19.64 15.91 17.14
N VAL A 296 -20.21 14.94 17.85
CA VAL A 296 -19.83 14.62 19.23
C VAL A 296 -19.39 13.16 19.26
N HIS A 297 -18.16 12.92 19.68
CA HIS A 297 -17.61 11.60 19.93
C HIS A 297 -17.55 11.33 21.43
N VAL A 298 -17.91 10.13 21.85
CA VAL A 298 -17.85 9.70 23.25
C VAL A 298 -17.06 8.39 23.32
N TYR A 299 -15.94 8.40 24.03
CA TYR A 299 -15.11 7.21 24.22
C TYR A 299 -15.24 6.73 25.65
N GLY A 300 -15.37 5.42 25.82
CA GLY A 300 -15.54 4.81 27.14
C GLY A 300 -15.83 3.32 27.07
N LYS A 301 -15.96 2.72 28.25
CA LYS A 301 -16.27 1.30 28.42
C LYS A 301 -17.70 1.10 28.94
N PRO A 302 -18.46 0.12 28.42
CA PRO A 302 -19.74 -0.27 28.98
C PRO A 302 -19.59 -0.61 30.47
N LEU A 303 -20.59 -0.25 31.28
CA LEU A 303 -20.62 -0.63 32.69
C LEU A 303 -20.70 -2.16 32.88
N SER A 304 -21.29 -2.86 31.90
CA SER A 304 -21.39 -4.33 31.87
C SER A 304 -20.04 -5.05 31.86
N ASP A 305 -18.95 -4.39 31.44
CA ASP A 305 -17.63 -5.01 31.38
C ASP A 305 -16.97 -5.14 32.78
N PHE A 306 -17.60 -4.57 33.81
CA PHE A 306 -17.08 -4.51 35.20
C PHE A 306 -17.97 -5.25 36.21
N GLN A 307 -19.03 -5.93 35.74
CA GLN A 307 -19.91 -6.76 36.55
C GLN A 307 -19.54 -8.23 36.40
#